data_AF-A0A953EDW0-F1
#
_entry.id   AF-A0A953EDW0-F1
#
_cell.length_a   1.000
_cell.length_b   1.000
_cell.length_c   1.000
_cell.angle_alpha   90.00
_cell.angle_beta   90.00
_cell.angle_gamma   90.00
#
_symmetry.space_group_name_H-M   'P 1'
#
loop_
_entity.id
_entity.type
_entity.pdbx_description
1 polymer ?
#
loop_
_entity_poly.entity_id
_entity_poly.type
_entity_poly.pdbx_seq_one_letter_code
_entity_poly.pdbx_strand_id
1 'polypeptide(L)'
;PYPVSVRHVIGQLLPDLMMGCLHQAVPDRVNAEGSSALWNPPLRGGAQVSGQAAEVEDFEIITFNSGGTGARPTKDGLDGTAFPSGVRTMPVEATENVAPVIFWKKELRPDSAGAGRTRGGFGQIMEIGAKGDAEFAVNAIFDRVANAPKGRDGGQDGAAGWVGLNDPNGTPLRTKGFQIIPKGRRLLLKLPGGGGMGDPKERDPALVRRDVADGLVSPAAAKQLYGVEV
;
A
#
# COMPACT_ATOMS: atom_id res chain seq x y z
N PRO A 1 -3.00 -31.72 7.76
CA PRO A 1 -3.54 -30.38 8.10
C PRO A 1 -3.51 -29.51 6.84
N TYR A 2 -4.58 -28.73 6.56
CA TYR A 2 -4.61 -27.81 5.42
C TYR A 2 -4.13 -26.40 5.85
N PRO A 3 -3.33 -25.70 5.03
CA PRO A 3 -2.85 -24.36 5.37
C PRO A 3 -4.00 -23.34 5.24
N VAL A 4 -4.65 -23.01 6.37
CA VAL A 4 -5.80 -22.08 6.43
C VAL A 4 -5.48 -20.70 7.01
N SER A 5 -4.23 -20.46 7.39
CA SER A 5 -3.78 -19.16 7.89
C SER A 5 -3.79 -18.11 6.77
N VAL A 6 -3.92 -16.83 7.12
CA VAL A 6 -3.86 -15.69 6.16
C VAL A 6 -4.99 -15.68 5.10
N ARG A 7 -6.08 -16.44 5.28
CA ARG A 7 -7.25 -16.47 4.36
C ARG A 7 -7.88 -15.10 4.07
N HIS A 8 -7.66 -14.11 4.95
CA HIS A 8 -8.18 -12.76 4.78
C HIS A 8 -7.69 -12.09 3.49
N VAL A 9 -6.47 -12.40 3.04
CA VAL A 9 -5.92 -11.88 1.79
C VAL A 9 -6.79 -12.24 0.59
N ILE A 10 -7.12 -13.54 0.45
CA ILE A 10 -8.01 -14.01 -0.61
C ILE A 10 -9.42 -13.44 -0.44
N GLY A 11 -9.93 -13.46 0.80
CA GLY A 11 -11.25 -12.90 1.10
C GLY A 11 -11.40 -11.43 0.73
N GLN A 12 -10.33 -10.65 0.82
CA GLN A 12 -10.32 -9.23 0.46
C GLN A 12 -10.20 -8.99 -1.05
N LEU A 13 -9.59 -9.92 -1.81
CA LEU A 13 -9.50 -9.83 -3.26
C LEU A 13 -10.82 -10.24 -3.96
N LEU A 14 -11.62 -11.10 -3.35
CA LEU A 14 -12.91 -11.55 -3.91
C LEU A 14 -13.87 -10.39 -4.26
N PRO A 15 -14.06 -9.34 -3.44
CA PRO A 15 -14.85 -8.17 -3.79
C PRO A 15 -14.45 -7.55 -5.13
N ASP A 16 -13.17 -7.35 -5.42
CA ASP A 16 -12.74 -6.75 -6.69
C ASP A 16 -13.15 -7.62 -7.88
N LEU A 17 -13.01 -8.95 -7.76
CA LEU A 17 -13.47 -9.90 -8.77
C LEU A 17 -14.99 -9.80 -8.98
N MET A 18 -15.76 -9.82 -7.89
CA MET A 18 -17.22 -9.72 -7.96
C MET A 18 -17.69 -8.39 -8.55
N MET A 19 -17.03 -7.29 -8.17
CA MET A 19 -17.27 -5.97 -8.75
C MET A 19 -16.93 -5.98 -10.25
N GLY A 20 -15.81 -6.57 -10.66
CA GLY A 20 -15.46 -6.76 -12.07
C GLY A 20 -16.54 -7.48 -12.88
N CYS A 21 -17.15 -8.53 -12.31
CA CYS A 21 -18.29 -9.21 -12.95
C CYS A 21 -19.53 -8.32 -13.00
N LEU A 22 -19.86 -7.64 -11.89
CA LEU A 22 -21.05 -6.78 -11.79
C LEU A 22 -20.98 -5.56 -12.73
N HIS A 23 -19.77 -5.07 -13.02
CA HIS A 23 -19.53 -3.98 -13.99
C HIS A 23 -20.14 -4.26 -15.36
N GLN A 24 -20.15 -5.52 -15.79
CA GLN A 24 -20.69 -5.92 -17.09
C GLN A 24 -22.21 -5.70 -17.17
N ALA A 25 -22.90 -5.65 -16.03
CA ALA A 25 -24.35 -5.47 -15.95
C ALA A 25 -24.77 -4.06 -15.51
N VAL A 26 -24.00 -3.40 -14.64
CA VAL A 26 -24.31 -2.07 -14.09
C VAL A 26 -23.07 -1.16 -14.07
N PRO A 27 -22.51 -0.81 -15.25
CA PRO A 27 -21.21 -0.17 -15.35
C PRO A 27 -21.09 1.16 -14.59
N ASP A 28 -22.17 1.94 -14.53
CA ASP A 28 -22.18 3.26 -13.89
C ASP A 28 -22.23 3.22 -12.35
N ARG A 29 -22.22 2.02 -11.74
CA ARG A 29 -22.39 1.84 -10.28
C ARG A 29 -21.24 1.11 -9.60
N VAL A 30 -20.25 0.64 -10.36
CA VAL A 30 -19.18 -0.21 -9.83
C VAL A 30 -17.85 0.53 -9.88
N ASN A 31 -17.11 0.52 -8.78
CA ASN A 31 -15.76 1.09 -8.69
C ASN A 31 -14.72 0.27 -9.47
N ALA A 32 -13.61 0.92 -9.85
CA ALA A 32 -12.39 0.26 -10.31
C ALA A 32 -11.76 -0.59 -9.17
N GLU A 33 -10.74 -1.39 -9.48
CA GLU A 33 -10.12 -2.24 -8.47
C GLU A 33 -9.34 -1.43 -7.44
N GLY A 34 -9.40 -1.85 -6.18
CA GLY A 34 -8.56 -1.30 -5.11
C GLY A 34 -7.29 -2.13 -4.86
N SER A 35 -6.46 -1.64 -3.94
CA SER A 35 -5.42 -2.46 -3.30
C SER A 35 -6.01 -3.75 -2.76
N SER A 36 -7.15 -3.63 -2.05
CA SER A 36 -7.94 -4.69 -1.41
C SER A 36 -7.20 -5.51 -0.35
N ALA A 37 -6.04 -6.05 -0.67
CA ALA A 37 -5.14 -6.69 0.28
C ALA A 37 -4.56 -5.67 1.27
N LEU A 38 -4.68 -5.99 2.55
CA LEU A 38 -3.98 -5.29 3.62
C LEU A 38 -2.48 -5.61 3.57
N TRP A 39 -1.66 -4.60 3.80
CA TRP A 39 -0.20 -4.72 3.88
C TRP A 39 0.22 -4.66 5.34
N ASN A 40 -0.02 -5.78 6.03
CA ASN A 40 0.18 -5.90 7.47
C ASN A 40 1.46 -6.69 7.74
N PRO A 41 2.61 -6.05 8.00
CA PRO A 41 3.84 -6.79 8.30
C PRO A 41 3.78 -7.34 9.74
N PRO A 42 3.77 -8.67 9.95
CA PRO A 42 4.12 -9.24 11.23
C PRO A 42 5.64 -9.06 11.42
N LEU A 43 6.02 -8.33 12.46
CA LEU A 43 7.40 -8.04 12.81
C LEU A 43 7.77 -8.81 14.07
N ARG A 44 8.97 -9.36 14.08
CA ARG A 44 9.51 -10.11 15.22
C ARG A 44 10.94 -9.68 15.49
N GLY A 45 11.37 -9.74 16.74
CA GLY A 45 12.77 -9.52 17.12
C GLY A 45 13.11 -10.22 18.41
N GLY A 46 14.33 -9.97 18.89
CA GLY A 46 14.88 -10.62 20.08
C GLY A 46 15.56 -11.95 19.76
N ALA A 47 15.63 -12.83 20.75
CA ALA A 47 16.33 -14.10 20.69
C ALA A 47 15.75 -15.04 19.61
N GLN A 48 14.47 -14.88 19.26
CA GLN A 48 13.85 -15.64 18.17
C GLN A 48 14.42 -15.32 16.78
N VAL A 49 15.05 -14.16 16.61
CA VAL A 49 15.65 -13.72 15.34
C VAL A 49 17.17 -13.81 15.41
N SER A 50 17.77 -13.22 16.45
CA SER A 50 19.23 -13.05 16.54
C SER A 50 19.90 -13.97 17.56
N GLY A 51 19.14 -14.89 18.19
CA GLY A 51 19.66 -15.82 19.20
C GLY A 51 20.29 -15.10 20.39
N GLN A 52 21.44 -15.57 20.84
CA GLN A 52 22.19 -14.95 21.95
C GLN A 52 22.73 -13.54 21.63
N ALA A 53 22.74 -13.13 20.35
CA ALA A 53 23.19 -11.81 19.92
C ALA A 53 22.07 -10.76 19.89
N ALA A 54 20.90 -11.08 20.46
CA ALA A 54 19.76 -10.17 20.49
C ALA A 54 20.07 -8.88 21.27
N GLU A 55 19.84 -7.74 20.63
CA GLU A 55 20.03 -6.39 21.20
C GLU A 55 18.71 -5.76 21.70
N VAL A 56 17.59 -6.41 21.41
CA VAL A 56 16.24 -6.00 21.80
C VAL A 56 15.51 -7.16 22.46
N GLU A 57 14.52 -6.85 23.29
CA GLU A 57 13.66 -7.87 23.90
C GLU A 57 12.84 -8.61 22.84
N ASP A 58 12.40 -9.83 23.17
CA ASP A 58 11.50 -10.60 22.32
C ASP A 58 10.21 -9.82 22.09
N PHE A 59 9.85 -9.65 20.82
CA PHE A 59 8.59 -9.03 20.46
C PHE A 59 7.98 -9.70 19.24
N GLU A 60 6.65 -9.67 19.17
CA GLU A 60 5.89 -9.98 17.97
C GLU A 60 4.74 -8.97 17.87
N ILE A 61 4.71 -8.21 16.78
CA ILE A 61 3.65 -7.23 16.51
C ILE A 61 3.15 -7.35 15.08
N ILE A 62 1.93 -6.93 14.87
CA ILE A 62 1.36 -6.72 13.54
C ILE A 62 0.78 -5.31 13.47
N THR A 63 1.07 -4.60 12.39
CA THR A 63 0.44 -3.30 12.12
C THR A 63 -0.55 -3.41 10.98
N PHE A 64 -1.63 -2.64 11.06
CA PHE A 64 -2.67 -2.62 10.03
C PHE A 64 -2.46 -1.44 9.10
N ASN A 65 -2.17 -1.72 7.82
CA ASN A 65 -1.93 -0.70 6.80
C ASN A 65 -2.61 -1.11 5.48
N SER A 66 -3.03 -0.12 4.71
CA SER A 66 -3.86 -0.32 3.52
C SER A 66 -3.37 0.54 2.36
N GLY A 67 -3.48 0.02 1.15
CA GLY A 67 -3.32 0.83 -0.05
C GLY A 67 -4.54 1.71 -0.34
N GLY A 68 -4.59 2.26 -1.55
CA GLY A 68 -5.74 3.05 -2.00
C GLY A 68 -6.90 2.19 -2.50
N THR A 69 -8.13 2.68 -2.37
CA THR A 69 -9.30 2.04 -3.01
C THR A 69 -9.37 2.43 -4.48
N GLY A 70 -10.07 1.65 -5.30
CA GLY A 70 -10.33 2.04 -6.69
C GLY A 70 -11.22 3.27 -6.81
N ALA A 71 -11.09 3.97 -7.94
CA ALA A 71 -11.93 5.09 -8.31
C ALA A 71 -13.41 4.68 -8.38
N ARG A 72 -14.30 5.57 -7.98
CA ARG A 72 -15.76 5.39 -8.06
C ARG A 72 -16.29 6.15 -9.29
N PRO A 73 -17.42 5.74 -9.87
CA PRO A 73 -17.98 6.36 -11.08
C PRO A 73 -18.03 7.90 -11.07
N THR A 74 -18.26 8.48 -9.89
CA THR A 74 -18.42 9.93 -9.71
C THR A 74 -17.43 10.55 -8.72
N LYS A 75 -16.50 9.78 -8.13
CA LYS A 75 -15.61 10.26 -7.06
C LYS A 75 -14.28 9.53 -7.08
N ASP A 76 -13.22 10.21 -6.68
CA ASP A 76 -11.92 9.57 -6.49
C ASP A 76 -11.96 8.41 -5.49
N GLY A 77 -11.02 7.49 -5.60
CA GLY A 77 -10.77 6.45 -4.61
C GLY A 77 -10.33 7.06 -3.28
N LEU A 78 -10.55 6.33 -2.19
CA LEU A 78 -10.12 6.73 -0.86
C LEU A 78 -8.66 6.36 -0.66
N ASP A 79 -7.87 7.34 -0.24
CA ASP A 79 -6.43 7.21 0.00
C ASP A 79 -6.17 6.38 1.27
N GLY A 80 -5.19 5.47 1.23
CA GLY A 80 -4.76 4.67 2.39
C GLY A 80 -5.88 3.94 3.15
N THR A 81 -6.97 3.59 2.47
CA THR A 81 -8.21 3.11 3.09
C THR A 81 -8.45 1.65 2.76
N ALA A 82 -8.69 0.85 3.80
CA ALA A 82 -9.09 -0.54 3.64
C ALA A 82 -10.48 -0.63 3.01
N PHE A 83 -10.62 -1.46 1.99
CA PHE A 83 -11.91 -1.89 1.45
C PHE A 83 -11.79 -3.37 1.05
N PRO A 84 -12.77 -4.23 1.33
CA PRO A 84 -14.08 -3.95 1.97
C PRO A 84 -14.03 -3.90 3.51
N SER A 85 -12.84 -3.95 4.11
CA SER A 85 -12.68 -4.00 5.57
C SER A 85 -12.85 -2.63 6.22
N GLY A 86 -13.46 -2.58 7.41
CA GLY A 86 -13.60 -1.34 8.21
C GLY A 86 -12.45 -1.08 9.19
N VAL A 87 -11.28 -1.70 8.98
CA VAL A 87 -10.13 -1.55 9.89
C VAL A 87 -9.52 -0.16 9.81
N ARG A 88 -9.06 0.34 10.96
CA ARG A 88 -8.35 1.61 11.08
C ARG A 88 -6.91 1.36 11.50
N THR A 89 -6.00 2.15 10.94
CA THR A 89 -4.59 2.16 11.28
C THR A 89 -4.38 2.55 12.75
N MET A 90 -3.51 1.83 13.45
CA MET A 90 -3.05 2.21 14.79
C MET A 90 -2.06 3.38 14.72
N PRO A 91 -2.09 4.33 15.69
CA PRO A 91 -1.06 5.35 15.80
C PRO A 91 0.34 4.73 15.88
N VAL A 92 1.31 5.35 15.20
CA VAL A 92 2.69 4.87 15.24
C VAL A 92 3.25 4.91 16.65
N GLU A 93 2.98 5.98 17.41
CA GLU A 93 3.39 6.14 18.80
C GLU A 93 2.91 4.99 19.69
N ALA A 94 1.67 4.53 19.51
CA ALA A 94 1.14 3.39 20.26
C ALA A 94 1.88 2.09 19.90
N THR A 95 2.30 1.93 18.65
CA THR A 95 3.07 0.76 18.20
C THR A 95 4.50 0.80 18.74
N GLU A 96 5.15 1.95 18.67
CA GLU A 96 6.52 2.17 19.18
C GLU A 96 6.59 2.09 20.72
N ASN A 97 5.47 2.35 21.41
CA ASN A 97 5.39 2.22 22.85
C ASN A 97 5.37 0.75 23.31
N VAL A 98 4.72 -0.14 22.54
CA VAL A 98 4.52 -1.54 22.94
C VAL A 98 5.58 -2.49 22.37
N ALA A 99 6.37 -2.05 21.40
CA ALA A 99 7.41 -2.86 20.78
C ALA A 99 8.63 -2.03 20.36
N PRO A 100 9.83 -2.63 20.34
CA PRO A 100 11.08 -1.93 20.03
C PRO A 100 11.25 -1.71 18.51
N VAL A 101 10.24 -1.13 17.86
CA VAL A 101 10.24 -0.69 16.47
C VAL A 101 10.16 0.83 16.40
N ILE A 102 10.60 1.40 15.28
CA ILE A 102 10.56 2.84 14.99
C ILE A 102 10.03 3.04 13.57
N PHE A 103 9.00 3.86 13.41
CA PHE A 103 8.45 4.30 12.13
C PHE A 103 9.14 5.59 11.70
N TRP A 104 10.11 5.47 10.80
CA TRP A 104 10.87 6.60 10.27
C TRP A 104 10.08 7.40 9.22
N LYS A 105 9.15 6.73 8.55
CA LYS A 105 8.28 7.31 7.53
C LYS A 105 6.93 6.62 7.54
N LYS A 106 5.87 7.41 7.42
CA LYS A 106 4.51 6.94 7.16
C LYS A 106 3.71 8.06 6.48
N GLU A 107 3.60 7.99 5.16
CA GLU A 107 2.99 9.03 4.35
C GLU A 107 2.19 8.43 3.19
N LEU A 108 1.32 9.21 2.56
CA LEU A 108 0.72 8.82 1.28
C LEU A 108 1.81 8.73 0.22
N ARG A 109 1.68 7.77 -0.70
CA ARG A 109 2.65 7.53 -1.77
C ARG A 109 2.28 8.40 -2.99
N PRO A 110 3.04 9.46 -3.32
CA PRO A 110 2.77 10.27 -4.48
C PRO A 110 2.79 9.43 -5.76
N ASP A 111 1.99 9.83 -6.75
CA ASP A 111 1.88 9.20 -8.07
C ASP A 111 1.50 7.70 -8.04
N SER A 112 0.97 7.20 -6.92
CA SER A 112 0.57 5.79 -6.81
C SER A 112 -0.86 5.50 -7.23
N ALA A 113 -1.73 6.51 -7.21
CA ALA A 113 -3.11 6.37 -7.67
C ALA A 113 -3.15 6.21 -9.20
N GLY A 114 -3.94 5.25 -9.67
CA GLY A 114 -4.24 5.11 -11.09
C GLY A 114 -4.95 6.34 -11.60
N ALA A 115 -4.44 6.90 -12.69
CA ALA A 115 -5.01 8.11 -13.29
C ALA A 115 -6.34 7.82 -13.99
N GLY A 116 -7.25 8.77 -13.93
CA GLY A 116 -8.52 8.72 -14.66
C GLY A 116 -9.29 10.02 -14.46
N ARG A 117 -10.44 10.16 -15.14
CA ARG A 117 -11.42 11.23 -14.84
C ARG A 117 -11.66 11.33 -13.34
N THR A 118 -11.82 10.16 -12.71
CA THR A 118 -11.68 9.98 -11.26
C THR A 118 -10.45 9.12 -10.99
N ARG A 119 -9.56 9.60 -10.11
CA ARG A 119 -8.32 8.88 -9.78
C ARG A 119 -8.59 7.78 -8.76
N GLY A 120 -7.73 6.77 -8.73
CA GLY A 120 -7.69 5.84 -7.61
C GLY A 120 -7.27 6.53 -6.30
N GLY A 121 -7.33 5.79 -5.21
CA GLY A 121 -6.73 6.21 -3.95
C GLY A 121 -5.21 6.04 -3.98
N PHE A 122 -4.50 6.92 -3.29
CA PHE A 122 -3.06 6.78 -3.07
C PHE A 122 -2.76 5.63 -2.10
N GLY A 123 -1.67 4.90 -2.38
CA GLY A 123 -1.05 3.99 -1.44
C GLY A 123 -0.28 4.73 -0.36
N GLN A 124 0.59 4.01 0.35
CA GLN A 124 1.40 4.57 1.44
C GLN A 124 2.88 4.19 1.27
N ILE A 125 3.78 5.03 1.77
CA ILE A 125 5.21 4.69 1.95
C ILE A 125 5.46 4.55 3.44
N MET A 126 6.10 3.46 3.84
CA MET A 126 6.48 3.21 5.22
C MET A 126 7.93 2.74 5.33
N GLU A 127 8.66 3.33 6.28
CA GLU A 127 10.01 2.88 6.65
C GLU A 127 10.01 2.47 8.13
N ILE A 128 10.34 1.21 8.39
CA ILE A 128 10.29 0.62 9.73
C ILE A 128 11.66 0.06 10.09
N GLY A 129 12.23 0.50 11.20
CA GLY A 129 13.45 -0.06 11.78
C GLY A 129 13.20 -0.60 13.19
N ALA A 130 14.19 -1.28 13.77
CA ALA A 130 14.18 -1.61 15.19
C ALA A 130 14.85 -0.51 16.02
N LYS A 131 14.51 -0.44 17.30
CA LYS A 131 15.16 0.44 18.27
C LYS A 131 16.66 0.10 18.36
N GLY A 132 17.51 1.12 18.39
CA GLY A 132 18.96 0.94 18.43
C GLY A 132 19.54 0.33 17.14
N ASP A 133 18.80 0.43 16.03
CA ASP A 133 19.15 -0.13 14.73
C ASP A 133 19.37 -1.66 14.76
N ALA A 134 18.77 -2.34 15.73
CA ALA A 134 18.89 -3.78 15.91
C ALA A 134 18.37 -4.58 14.70
N GLU A 135 18.83 -5.81 14.60
CA GLU A 135 18.27 -6.77 13.66
C GLU A 135 16.85 -7.19 14.09
N PHE A 136 15.96 -7.36 13.10
CA PHE A 136 14.61 -7.88 13.30
C PHE A 136 14.18 -8.66 12.07
N ALA A 137 13.01 -9.29 12.11
CA ALA A 137 12.47 -10.04 10.99
C ALA A 137 11.06 -9.61 10.63
N VAL A 138 10.72 -9.81 9.36
CA VAL A 138 9.36 -9.65 8.84
C VAL A 138 8.88 -10.97 8.26
N ASN A 139 7.62 -11.32 8.54
CA ASN A 139 6.94 -12.38 7.80
C ASN A 139 6.12 -11.76 6.66
N ALA A 140 6.73 -11.67 5.48
CA ALA A 140 6.10 -11.00 4.35
C ALA A 140 4.85 -11.76 3.88
N ILE A 141 3.76 -11.02 3.70
CA ILE A 141 2.47 -11.53 3.21
C ILE A 141 1.84 -10.53 2.22
N PHE A 142 2.64 -9.91 1.38
CA PHE A 142 2.24 -8.78 0.54
C PHE A 142 1.70 -9.23 -0.83
N ASP A 143 0.56 -8.68 -1.24
CA ASP A 143 -0.06 -8.89 -2.56
C ASP A 143 -0.13 -7.57 -3.34
N ARG A 144 -0.63 -7.63 -4.58
CA ARG A 144 -0.63 -6.50 -5.54
C ARG A 144 0.77 -6.01 -5.94
N VAL A 145 1.79 -6.86 -5.82
CA VAL A 145 3.15 -6.60 -6.30
C VAL A 145 3.32 -7.03 -7.76
N ALA A 146 2.99 -8.28 -8.07
CA ALA A 146 3.01 -8.78 -9.45
C ALA A 146 1.80 -8.33 -10.27
N ASN A 147 0.65 -8.13 -9.60
CA ASN A 147 -0.63 -7.80 -10.23
C ASN A 147 -1.17 -6.52 -9.62
N ALA A 148 -0.90 -5.37 -10.24
CA ALA A 148 -1.39 -4.08 -9.74
C ALA A 148 -2.93 -3.98 -9.81
N PRO A 149 -3.56 -3.13 -8.98
CA PRO A 149 -5.00 -2.83 -9.09
C PRO A 149 -5.34 -2.24 -10.45
N LYS A 150 -6.33 -2.85 -11.12
CA LYS A 150 -6.70 -2.48 -12.49
C LYS A 150 -7.58 -1.25 -12.56
N GLY A 151 -7.23 -0.36 -13.49
CA GLY A 151 -8.09 0.75 -13.90
C GLY A 151 -9.30 0.25 -14.70
N ARG A 152 -10.25 1.16 -14.96
CA ARG A 152 -11.49 0.80 -15.65
C ARG A 152 -11.98 1.91 -16.59
N ASP A 153 -12.66 1.52 -17.67
CA ASP A 153 -13.29 2.43 -18.64
C ASP A 153 -12.33 3.54 -19.14
N GLY A 154 -11.08 3.17 -19.46
CA GLY A 154 -10.04 4.10 -19.90
C GLY A 154 -9.14 4.65 -18.78
N GLY A 155 -9.45 4.37 -17.51
CA GLY A 155 -8.58 4.67 -16.38
C GLY A 155 -7.35 3.76 -16.34
N GLN A 156 -6.25 4.29 -15.81
CA GLN A 156 -4.98 3.60 -15.66
C GLN A 156 -4.93 2.76 -14.38
N ASP A 157 -4.06 1.74 -14.40
CA ASP A 157 -3.78 0.90 -13.24
C ASP A 157 -3.15 1.72 -12.10
N GLY A 158 -3.45 1.33 -10.86
CA GLY A 158 -2.73 1.84 -9.70
C GLY A 158 -1.29 1.36 -9.70
N ALA A 159 -0.40 2.05 -8.99
CA ALA A 159 0.96 1.57 -8.83
C ALA A 159 0.98 0.24 -8.06
N ALA A 160 1.80 -0.71 -8.53
CA ALA A 160 2.03 -1.96 -7.83
C ALA A 160 2.69 -1.72 -6.46
N GLY A 161 2.44 -2.63 -5.53
CA GLY A 161 3.14 -2.66 -4.26
C GLY A 161 4.61 -3.05 -4.44
N TRP A 162 5.46 -2.66 -3.50
CA TRP A 162 6.88 -3.01 -3.50
C TRP A 162 7.41 -3.12 -2.07
N VAL A 163 8.31 -4.08 -1.84
CA VAL A 163 8.97 -4.29 -0.53
C VAL A 163 10.47 -4.49 -0.72
N GLY A 164 11.25 -3.87 0.15
CA GLY A 164 12.70 -3.96 0.10
C GLY A 164 13.37 -3.34 1.32
N LEU A 165 14.68 -3.16 1.22
CA LEU A 165 15.49 -2.47 2.21
C LEU A 165 15.69 -1.00 1.84
N ASN A 166 15.86 -0.15 2.85
CA ASN A 166 16.20 1.27 2.69
C ASN A 166 17.69 1.52 2.34
N ASP A 167 18.30 0.66 1.53
CA ASP A 167 19.68 0.85 1.09
C ASP A 167 19.76 1.65 -0.23
N PRO A 168 20.94 2.17 -0.61
CA PRO A 168 21.09 2.95 -1.85
C PRO A 168 20.68 2.20 -3.12
N ASN A 169 20.72 0.86 -3.09
CA ASN A 169 20.36 0.01 -4.22
C ASN A 169 18.86 -0.33 -4.22
N GLY A 170 18.13 -0.02 -3.14
CA GLY A 170 16.76 -0.46 -2.93
C GLY A 170 16.65 -1.97 -3.02
N THR A 171 17.45 -2.73 -2.28
CA THR A 171 17.46 -4.20 -2.38
C THR A 171 16.04 -4.78 -2.21
N PRO A 172 15.49 -5.46 -3.22
CA PRO A 172 14.15 -6.01 -3.13
C PRO A 172 14.11 -7.20 -2.17
N LEU A 173 13.02 -7.31 -1.42
CA LEU A 173 12.75 -8.42 -0.54
C LEU A 173 11.66 -9.33 -1.13
N ARG A 174 11.56 -10.57 -0.63
CA ARG A 174 10.49 -11.47 -1.05
C ARG A 174 9.16 -10.92 -0.56
N THR A 175 8.13 -11.03 -1.38
CA THR A 175 6.77 -10.59 -1.04
C THR A 175 6.08 -11.55 -0.08
N LYS A 176 6.57 -12.80 0.00
CA LYS A 176 6.05 -13.87 0.86
C LYS A 176 7.17 -14.50 1.69
N GLY A 177 6.84 -14.86 2.93
CA GLY A 177 7.68 -15.67 3.82
C GLY A 177 8.54 -14.88 4.80
N PHE A 178 9.19 -15.62 5.69
CA PHE A 178 10.06 -15.07 6.72
C PHE A 178 11.39 -14.58 6.13
N GLN A 179 11.83 -13.40 6.53
CA GLN A 179 13.12 -12.83 6.14
C GLN A 179 13.62 -11.81 7.16
N ILE A 180 14.93 -11.76 7.31
CA ILE A 180 15.63 -10.90 8.26
C ILE A 180 15.85 -9.53 7.63
N ILE A 181 15.66 -8.48 8.43
CA ILE A 181 16.06 -7.11 8.16
C ILE A 181 17.39 -6.88 8.90
N PRO A 182 18.51 -6.74 8.19
CA PRO A 182 19.82 -6.65 8.82
C PRO A 182 19.93 -5.44 9.75
N LYS A 183 20.84 -5.55 10.73
CA LYS A 183 21.22 -4.43 11.60
C LYS A 183 21.57 -3.18 10.78
N GLY A 184 21.10 -2.01 11.22
CA GLY A 184 21.30 -0.74 10.51
C GLY A 184 20.47 -0.56 9.24
N ARG A 185 19.62 -1.53 8.88
CA ARG A 185 18.68 -1.43 7.76
C ARG A 185 17.25 -1.31 8.27
N ARG A 186 16.40 -0.80 7.38
CA ARG A 186 14.97 -0.59 7.61
C ARG A 186 14.20 -1.30 6.52
N LEU A 187 13.05 -1.84 6.90
CA LEU A 187 12.05 -2.35 5.99
C LEU A 187 11.37 -1.16 5.29
N LEU A 188 11.47 -1.11 3.97
CA LEU A 188 10.77 -0.13 3.12
C LEU A 188 9.58 -0.81 2.45
N LEU A 189 8.39 -0.31 2.73
CA LEU A 189 7.14 -0.73 2.12
C LEU A 189 6.60 0.42 1.25
N LYS A 190 6.29 0.12 0.00
CA LYS A 190 5.54 1.00 -0.89
C LYS A 190 4.23 0.29 -1.20
N LEU A 191 3.17 0.65 -0.50
CA LEU A 191 1.86 0.03 -0.66
C LEU A 191 1.28 0.40 -2.04
N PRO A 192 0.43 -0.47 -2.62
CA PRO A 192 -0.21 -0.22 -3.90
C PRO A 192 -1.23 0.94 -3.81
N GLY A 193 -1.44 1.65 -4.91
CA GLY A 193 -2.59 2.55 -5.06
C GLY A 193 -3.83 1.83 -5.59
N GLY A 194 -4.93 2.54 -5.79
CA GLY A 194 -6.11 2.01 -6.48
C GLY A 194 -6.11 2.31 -7.97
N GLY A 195 -6.88 1.56 -8.76
CA GLY A 195 -7.09 1.83 -10.18
C GLY A 195 -7.92 3.09 -10.43
N GLY A 196 -7.62 3.82 -11.49
CA GLY A 196 -8.37 4.99 -11.97
C GLY A 196 -9.59 4.60 -12.80
N MET A 197 -10.45 5.58 -13.10
CA MET A 197 -11.62 5.37 -13.95
C MET A 197 -11.89 6.54 -14.90
N GLY A 198 -12.21 6.23 -16.14
CA GLY A 198 -12.39 7.22 -17.22
C GLY A 198 -11.07 7.72 -17.79
N ASP A 199 -11.10 8.40 -18.93
CA ASP A 199 -9.92 9.02 -19.51
C ASP A 199 -9.33 10.08 -18.54
N PRO A 200 -8.04 9.99 -18.15
CA PRO A 200 -7.38 11.03 -17.36
C PRO A 200 -7.53 12.45 -17.91
N LYS A 201 -7.63 12.63 -19.23
CA LYS A 201 -7.78 13.96 -19.85
C LYS A 201 -9.15 14.59 -19.59
N GLU A 202 -10.14 13.82 -19.13
CA GLU A 202 -11.45 14.32 -18.71
C GLU A 202 -11.47 14.81 -17.25
N ARG A 203 -10.39 14.60 -16.49
CA ARG A 203 -10.32 15.07 -15.09
C ARG A 203 -10.32 16.59 -15.04
N ASP A 204 -11.11 17.15 -14.14
CA ASP A 204 -11.14 18.60 -13.88
C ASP A 204 -9.72 19.11 -13.56
N PRO A 205 -9.16 20.03 -14.36
CA PRO A 205 -7.82 20.58 -14.11
C PRO A 205 -7.65 21.24 -12.73
N ALA A 206 -8.73 21.73 -12.12
CA ALA A 206 -8.68 22.28 -10.76
C ALA A 206 -8.39 21.19 -9.72
N LEU A 207 -8.95 19.98 -9.89
CA LEU A 207 -8.66 18.84 -9.03
C LEU A 207 -7.22 18.37 -9.21
N VAL A 208 -6.70 18.37 -10.44
CA VAL A 208 -5.29 18.04 -10.71
C VAL A 208 -4.35 19.03 -10.04
N ARG A 209 -4.60 20.34 -10.19
CA ARG A 209 -3.81 21.39 -9.52
C ARG A 209 -3.81 21.24 -8.01
N ARG A 210 -4.96 20.86 -7.42
CA ARG A 210 -5.06 20.57 -5.99
C ARG A 210 -4.23 19.34 -5.61
N ASP A 211 -4.35 18.24 -6.34
CA ASP A 211 -3.56 17.03 -6.06
C ASP A 211 -2.05 17.32 -6.13
N VAL A 212 -1.61 18.23 -7.01
CA VAL A 212 -0.21 18.69 -7.09
C VAL A 212 0.17 19.58 -5.92
N ALA A 213 -0.68 20.53 -5.55
CA ALA A 213 -0.46 21.41 -4.40
C ALA A 213 -0.37 20.62 -3.08
N ASP A 214 -1.15 19.54 -2.97
CA ASP A 214 -1.15 18.62 -1.83
C ASP A 214 0.05 17.63 -1.88
N GLY A 215 0.90 17.69 -2.91
CA GLY A 215 2.09 16.84 -3.09
C GLY A 215 1.77 15.38 -3.43
N LEU A 216 0.53 15.09 -3.82
CA LEU A 216 0.06 13.73 -4.12
C LEU A 216 0.29 13.34 -5.57
N VAL A 217 0.28 14.32 -6.48
CA VAL A 217 0.63 14.15 -7.90
C VAL A 217 1.82 15.03 -8.21
N SER A 218 2.86 14.50 -8.85
CA SER A 218 4.00 15.31 -9.26
C SER A 218 3.65 16.22 -10.46
N PRO A 219 4.31 17.39 -10.64
CA PRO A 219 4.10 18.23 -11.81
C PRO A 219 4.35 17.48 -13.14
N ALA A 220 5.31 16.56 -13.14
CA ALA A 220 5.56 15.69 -14.29
C ALA A 220 4.38 14.77 -14.60
N ALA A 221 3.83 14.10 -13.58
CA ALA A 221 2.64 13.26 -13.73
C ALA A 221 1.40 14.07 -14.11
N ALA A 222 1.21 15.28 -13.56
CA ALA A 222 0.15 16.20 -13.93
C ALA A 222 0.13 16.50 -15.43
N LYS A 223 1.30 16.83 -15.99
CA LYS A 223 1.48 17.09 -17.41
C LYS A 223 1.29 15.83 -18.25
N GLN A 224 1.99 14.75 -17.90
CA GLN A 224 2.01 13.52 -18.70
C GLN A 224 0.64 12.83 -18.72
N LEU A 225 0.05 12.60 -17.55
CA LEU A 225 -1.16 11.81 -17.39
C LEU A 225 -2.40 12.66 -17.68
N TYR A 226 -2.51 13.84 -17.07
CA TYR A 226 -3.73 14.66 -17.13
C TYR A 226 -3.68 15.80 -18.15
N GLY A 227 -2.50 16.15 -18.67
CA GLY A 227 -2.36 17.26 -19.64
C GLY A 227 -2.47 18.63 -18.99
N VAL A 228 -2.23 18.72 -17.68
CA VAL A 228 -2.33 19.95 -16.89
C VAL A 228 -0.91 20.42 -16.56
N GLU A 229 -0.58 21.64 -16.97
CA GLU A 229 0.64 22.33 -16.54
C GLU A 229 0.36 23.10 -15.23
N VAL A 230 1.34 23.05 -14.33
CA VAL A 230 1.30 23.51 -12.92
C VAL A 230 2.60 24.18 -12.55
#